data_AF-A0A8B5X0Z5-F1
#
_entry.id   AF-A0A8B5X0Z5-F1
#
_cell.length_a   1.000
_cell.length_b   1.000
_cell.length_c   1.000
_cell.angle_alpha   90.00
_cell.angle_beta   90.00
_cell.angle_gamma   90.00
#
_symmetry.space_group_name_H-M   'P 1'
#
loop_
_entity.id
_entity.type
_entity.pdbx_description
1 polymer ?
#
loop_
_entity_poly.entity_id
_entity_poly.type
_entity_poly.pdbx_seq_one_letter_code
_entity_poly.pdbx_strand_id
1 'polypeptide(L)'
;NLTQLLRDELNKLDGEYASRHAEGLKRLADDSHWRQLEPEQRYPLMSAQFLHESARPKVEVQSTRDVLTTLDHCALSMFADRVAAMPARFDNVASAAAELCEPQAQFIQVPRRTLKTDEEIDIWVDDVKQQLKAALTQGPVVVR
;
A
#
# COMPACT_ATOMS: atom_id res chain seq x y z
N ASN A 1 -27.81 -0.30 22.39
CA ASN A 1 -26.98 0.46 23.35
C ASN A 1 -25.85 1.11 22.53
N LEU A 2 -25.65 2.42 22.61
CA LEU A 2 -24.67 3.17 21.79
C LEU A 2 -23.23 2.65 21.95
N THR A 3 -22.81 2.36 23.17
CA THR A 3 -21.46 1.83 23.44
C THR A 3 -21.22 0.50 22.72
N GLN A 4 -22.26 -0.33 22.59
CA GLN A 4 -22.12 -1.60 21.86
C GLN A 4 -21.88 -1.36 20.37
N LEU A 5 -22.58 -0.41 19.74
CA LEU A 5 -22.36 -0.07 18.33
C LEU A 5 -20.93 0.44 18.08
N LEU A 6 -20.41 1.28 18.99
CA LEU A 6 -19.04 1.78 18.91
C LEU A 6 -18.01 0.66 19.08
N ARG A 7 -18.25 -0.27 20.01
CA ARG A 7 -17.43 -1.48 20.21
C ARG A 7 -17.41 -2.35 18.95
N ASP A 8 -18.57 -2.57 18.35
CA ASP A 8 -18.71 -3.42 17.17
C ASP A 8 -17.98 -2.80 15.97
N GLU A 9 -18.08 -1.49 15.77
CA GLU A 9 -17.36 -0.80 14.69
C GLU A 9 -15.84 -0.80 14.92
N LEU A 10 -15.37 -0.58 16.15
CA LEU A 10 -13.93 -0.67 16.48
C LEU A 10 -13.37 -2.06 16.20
N ASN A 11 -14.07 -3.12 16.61
CA ASN A 11 -13.66 -4.50 16.36
C ASN A 11 -13.66 -4.83 14.87
N LYS A 12 -14.66 -4.35 14.12
CA LYS A 12 -14.73 -4.53 12.68
C LYS A 12 -13.53 -3.88 11.99
N LEU A 13 -13.25 -2.61 12.30
CA LEU A 13 -12.10 -1.89 11.72
C LEU A 13 -10.76 -2.55 12.10
N ASP A 14 -10.63 -3.06 13.32
CA ASP A 14 -9.43 -3.79 13.76
C ASP A 14 -9.25 -5.12 13.00
N GLY A 15 -10.33 -5.85 12.78
CA GLY A 15 -10.33 -7.06 11.95
C GLY A 15 -9.97 -6.77 10.48
N GLU A 16 -10.54 -5.71 9.90
CA GLU A 16 -10.23 -5.28 8.53
C GLU A 16 -8.77 -4.82 8.41
N TYR A 17 -8.26 -4.08 9.40
CA TYR A 17 -6.85 -3.69 9.47
C TYR A 17 -5.96 -4.93 9.44
N ALA A 18 -6.23 -5.91 10.31
CA ALA A 18 -5.43 -7.13 10.41
C ALA A 18 -5.46 -7.95 9.11
N SER A 19 -6.64 -8.12 8.49
CA SER A 19 -6.76 -8.85 7.21
C SER A 19 -5.95 -8.17 6.10
N ARG A 20 -6.15 -6.87 5.89
CA ARG A 20 -5.46 -6.12 4.82
C ARG A 20 -3.95 -6.04 5.05
N HIS A 21 -3.53 -5.94 6.30
CA HIS A 21 -2.11 -5.97 6.65
C HIS A 21 -1.48 -7.32 6.34
N ALA A 22 -2.13 -8.42 6.73
CA ALA A 22 -1.68 -9.78 6.41
C ALA A 22 -1.64 -10.04 4.89
N GLU A 23 -2.64 -9.58 4.14
CA GLU A 23 -2.66 -9.63 2.67
C GLU A 23 -1.48 -8.86 2.05
N GLY A 24 -1.21 -7.65 2.55
CA GLY A 24 -0.08 -6.84 2.11
C GLY A 24 1.27 -7.50 2.40
N LEU A 25 1.45 -8.08 3.59
CA LEU A 25 2.65 -8.84 3.94
C LEU A 25 2.85 -10.06 3.04
N LYS A 26 1.77 -10.80 2.74
CA LYS A 26 1.83 -11.93 1.81
C LYS A 26 2.27 -11.47 0.42
N ARG A 27 1.70 -10.37 -0.07
CA ARG A 27 2.08 -9.81 -1.37
C ARG A 27 3.54 -9.38 -1.43
N LEU A 28 4.06 -8.74 -0.37
CA LEU A 28 5.48 -8.42 -0.27
C LEU A 28 6.34 -9.69 -0.22
N ALA A 29 5.91 -10.74 0.48
CA ALA A 29 6.64 -12.01 0.52
C ALA A 29 6.76 -12.68 -0.87
N ASP A 30 5.76 -12.48 -1.74
CA ASP A 30 5.77 -12.97 -3.13
C ASP A 30 6.58 -12.05 -4.07
N ASP A 31 6.79 -10.78 -3.72
CA ASP A 31 7.53 -9.78 -4.49
C ASP A 31 9.03 -10.13 -4.60
N SER A 32 9.58 -10.05 -5.83
CA SER A 32 10.96 -10.45 -6.11
C SER A 32 12.00 -9.45 -5.61
N HIS A 33 11.69 -8.15 -5.63
CA HIS A 33 12.60 -7.12 -5.16
C HIS A 33 12.63 -7.10 -3.63
N TRP A 34 11.47 -7.20 -2.99
CA TRP A 34 11.34 -7.29 -1.53
C TRP A 34 12.13 -8.46 -0.93
N ARG A 35 12.07 -9.63 -1.58
CA ARG A 35 12.80 -10.84 -1.14
C ARG A 35 14.32 -10.68 -1.13
N GLN A 36 14.86 -9.79 -1.97
CA GLN A 36 16.30 -9.52 -2.04
C GLN A 36 16.79 -8.56 -0.96
N LEU A 37 15.90 -7.79 -0.34
CA LEU A 37 16.27 -6.83 0.71
C LEU A 37 16.63 -7.52 2.03
N GLU A 38 17.65 -7.00 2.70
CA GLU A 38 18.00 -7.39 4.06
C GLU A 38 17.00 -6.80 5.08
N PRO A 39 16.84 -7.40 6.28
CA PRO A 39 15.93 -6.89 7.31
C PRO A 39 16.13 -5.41 7.65
N GLU A 40 17.39 -4.95 7.68
CA GLU A 40 17.77 -3.57 7.95
C GLU A 40 17.30 -2.58 6.86
N GLN A 41 17.12 -3.06 5.62
CA GLN A 41 16.58 -2.27 4.50
C GLN A 41 15.04 -2.31 4.47
N ARG A 42 14.44 -3.44 4.85
CA ARG A 42 12.97 -3.61 4.90
C ARG A 42 12.31 -2.71 5.96
N TYR A 43 12.93 -2.59 7.13
CA TYR A 43 12.34 -1.86 8.25
C TYR A 43 12.09 -0.37 7.94
N PRO A 44 13.05 0.41 7.40
CA PRO A 44 12.81 1.80 7.01
C PRO A 44 11.67 1.97 6.01
N LEU A 45 11.55 1.07 5.01
CA LEU A 45 10.49 1.13 4.00
C LEU A 45 9.10 0.91 4.61
N MET A 46 8.96 -0.11 5.45
CA MET A 46 7.73 -0.37 6.21
C MET A 46 7.40 0.77 7.18
N SER A 47 8.43 1.34 7.82
CA SER A 47 8.26 2.43 8.77
C SER A 47 7.77 3.70 8.10
N ALA A 48 8.32 4.05 6.93
CA ALA A 48 7.90 5.22 6.15
C ALA A 48 6.42 5.18 5.75
N GLN A 49 5.84 3.98 5.63
CA GLN A 49 4.43 3.78 5.30
C GLN A 49 3.55 3.45 6.53
N PHE A 50 4.09 3.54 7.75
CA PHE A 50 3.40 3.20 9.00
C PHE A 50 2.81 1.77 9.00
N LEU A 51 3.58 0.81 8.49
CA LEU A 51 3.19 -0.61 8.42
C LEU A 51 3.89 -1.49 9.46
N HIS A 52 4.75 -0.91 10.29
CA HIS A 52 5.40 -1.62 11.41
C HIS A 52 4.41 -1.85 12.57
N GLU A 53 4.67 -2.82 13.44
CA GLU A 53 3.71 -3.28 14.46
C GLU A 53 3.22 -2.17 15.40
N SER A 54 4.11 -1.26 15.85
CA SER A 54 3.71 -0.15 16.73
C SER A 54 2.87 0.93 16.05
N ALA A 55 2.71 0.91 14.72
CA ALA A 55 1.81 1.82 14.01
C ALA A 55 0.33 1.37 14.08
N ARG A 56 0.07 0.10 14.43
CA ARG A 56 -1.29 -0.41 14.59
C ARG A 56 -1.97 0.31 15.77
N PRO A 57 -3.17 0.88 15.59
CA PRO A 57 -3.95 1.40 16.71
C PRO A 57 -4.16 0.34 17.78
N LYS A 58 -3.97 0.70 19.05
CA LYS A 58 -4.34 -0.16 20.17
C LYS A 58 -5.85 -0.07 20.38
N VAL A 59 -6.55 -1.18 20.23
CA VAL A 59 -8.02 -1.25 20.33
C VAL A 59 -8.41 -2.01 21.59
N GLU A 60 -8.94 -1.30 22.59
CA GLU A 60 -9.41 -1.85 23.86
C GLU A 60 -10.91 -1.60 24.01
N VAL A 61 -11.69 -2.67 24.17
CA VAL A 61 -13.16 -2.58 24.15
C VAL A 61 -13.83 -3.38 25.27
N GLN A 62 -13.08 -3.84 26.27
CA GLN A 62 -13.55 -4.74 27.34
C GLN A 62 -14.62 -4.08 28.23
N SER A 63 -14.54 -2.77 28.44
CA SER A 63 -15.53 -1.97 29.17
C SER A 63 -15.97 -0.74 28.40
N THR A 64 -17.01 -0.05 28.85
CA THR A 64 -17.43 1.24 28.27
C THR A 64 -16.32 2.29 28.35
N ARG A 65 -15.56 2.31 29.45
CA ARG A 65 -14.43 3.23 29.62
C ARG A 65 -13.35 2.96 28.59
N ASP A 66 -13.01 1.69 28.36
CA ASP A 66 -11.97 1.31 27.41
C ASP A 66 -12.37 1.68 25.97
N VAL A 67 -13.65 1.53 25.61
CA VAL A 67 -14.18 1.98 24.31
C VAL A 67 -13.98 3.50 24.14
N LEU A 68 -14.34 4.31 25.15
CA LEU A 68 -14.18 5.76 25.07
C LEU A 68 -12.69 6.15 25.01
N THR A 69 -11.84 5.55 25.84
CA THR A 69 -10.40 5.79 25.82
C THR A 69 -9.77 5.40 24.47
N THR A 70 -10.22 4.32 23.85
CA THR A 70 -9.78 3.95 22.48
C THR A 70 -10.18 5.03 21.48
N LEU A 71 -11.43 5.52 21.55
CA LEU A 71 -11.93 6.57 20.64
C LEU A 71 -11.23 7.92 20.82
N ASP A 72 -10.78 8.24 22.03
CA ASP A 72 -10.00 9.47 22.32
C ASP A 72 -8.65 9.47 21.58
N HIS A 73 -8.03 8.30 21.42
CA HIS A 73 -6.73 8.16 20.75
C HIS A 73 -6.86 7.76 19.27
N CYS A 74 -7.97 7.13 18.90
CA CYS A 74 -8.24 6.63 17.57
C CYS A 74 -9.73 6.77 17.24
N ALA A 75 -10.10 7.93 16.71
CA ALA A 75 -11.45 8.15 16.21
C ALA A 75 -11.79 7.16 15.08
N LEU A 76 -13.06 6.77 14.98
CA LEU A 76 -13.53 5.79 13.98
C LEU A 76 -13.16 6.19 12.55
N SER A 77 -13.30 7.47 12.19
CA SER A 77 -12.92 7.98 10.87
C SER A 77 -11.42 7.83 10.61
N MET A 78 -10.58 8.20 11.57
CA MET A 78 -9.12 8.03 11.47
C MET A 78 -8.74 6.56 11.31
N PHE A 79 -9.43 5.65 12.00
CA PHE A 79 -9.16 4.23 11.86
C PHE A 79 -9.60 3.70 10.50
N ALA A 80 -10.80 4.07 10.04
CA ALA A 80 -11.29 3.75 8.70
C ALA A 80 -10.33 4.25 7.60
N ASP A 81 -9.80 5.47 7.72
CA ASP A 81 -8.83 6.02 6.77
C ASP A 81 -7.54 5.18 6.73
N ARG A 82 -7.05 4.72 7.89
CA ARG A 82 -5.87 3.83 7.97
C ARG A 82 -6.13 2.49 7.30
N VAL A 83 -7.30 1.89 7.51
CA VAL A 83 -7.72 0.63 6.87
C VAL A 83 -7.80 0.81 5.35
N ALA A 84 -8.43 1.89 4.89
CA ALA A 84 -8.59 2.19 3.47
C ALA A 84 -7.26 2.48 2.76
N ALA A 85 -6.31 3.13 3.45
CA ALA A 85 -5.00 3.44 2.91
C ALA A 85 -4.04 2.24 2.83
N MET A 86 -4.37 1.11 3.48
CA MET A 86 -3.47 -0.04 3.60
C MET A 86 -2.94 -0.56 2.24
N PRO A 87 -3.79 -0.80 1.21
CA PRO A 87 -3.30 -1.33 -0.06
C PRO A 87 -2.26 -0.42 -0.72
N ALA A 88 -2.55 0.88 -0.80
CA ALA A 88 -1.65 1.88 -1.38
C ALA A 88 -0.33 2.01 -0.60
N ARG A 89 -0.36 1.88 0.73
CA ARG A 89 0.86 1.86 1.56
C ARG A 89 1.77 0.69 1.20
N PHE A 90 1.21 -0.51 1.01
CA PHE A 90 2.01 -1.66 0.57
C PHE A 90 2.48 -1.51 -0.89
N ASP A 91 1.72 -0.86 -1.78
CA ASP A 91 2.17 -0.55 -3.16
C ASP A 91 3.39 0.37 -3.13
N ASN A 92 3.40 1.36 -2.24
CA ASN A 92 4.53 2.25 -2.03
C ASN A 92 5.77 1.50 -1.52
N VAL A 93 5.59 0.54 -0.60
CA VAL A 93 6.72 -0.29 -0.12
C VAL A 93 7.30 -1.13 -1.24
N ALA A 94 6.46 -1.81 -2.05
CA ALA A 94 6.93 -2.60 -3.19
C ALA A 94 7.69 -1.73 -4.20
N SER A 95 7.16 -0.54 -4.50
CA SER A 95 7.80 0.43 -5.39
C SER A 95 9.18 0.88 -4.88
N ALA A 96 9.27 1.19 -3.58
CA ALA A 96 10.53 1.61 -2.96
C ALA A 96 11.54 0.45 -2.85
N ALA A 97 11.06 -0.79 -2.69
CA ALA A 97 11.92 -1.97 -2.74
C ALA A 97 12.51 -2.18 -4.14
N ALA A 98 11.71 -2.01 -5.19
CA ALA A 98 12.20 -2.05 -6.57
C ALA A 98 13.24 -0.95 -6.84
N GLU A 99 12.99 0.28 -6.37
CA GLU A 99 13.96 1.40 -6.47
C GLU A 99 15.29 1.09 -5.79
N LEU A 100 15.25 0.42 -4.63
CA LEU A 100 16.44 0.09 -3.86
C LEU A 100 17.25 -1.06 -4.47
N CYS A 101 16.57 -2.10 -4.98
CA CYS A 101 17.22 -3.26 -5.60
C CYS A 101 17.76 -2.94 -6.99
N GLU A 102 17.06 -2.11 -7.75
CA GLU A 102 17.45 -1.71 -9.10
C GLU A 102 17.52 -0.19 -9.16
N PRO A 103 18.56 0.45 -8.60
CA PRO A 103 18.69 1.91 -8.59
C PRO A 103 18.87 2.51 -9.99
N GLN A 104 19.20 1.68 -10.99
CA GLN A 104 19.23 2.05 -12.41
C GLN A 104 17.89 1.83 -13.11
N ALA A 105 16.90 1.22 -12.45
CA ALA A 105 15.60 0.97 -13.05
C ALA A 105 14.89 2.28 -13.40
N GLN A 106 14.27 2.29 -14.57
CA GLN A 106 13.48 3.40 -15.07
C GLN A 106 12.01 3.15 -14.75
N PHE A 107 11.43 4.00 -13.92
CA PHE A 107 10.01 3.94 -13.58
C PHE A 107 9.20 4.74 -14.60
N ILE A 108 8.35 4.05 -15.34
CA ILE A 108 7.54 4.66 -16.40
C ILE A 108 6.07 4.56 -16.01
N GLN A 109 5.43 5.72 -15.90
CA GLN A 109 3.97 5.81 -15.90
C GLN A 109 3.48 5.73 -17.33
N VAL A 110 2.63 4.74 -17.61
CA VAL A 110 2.01 4.63 -18.93
C VAL A 110 1.02 5.79 -19.11
N PRO A 111 1.07 6.55 -20.23
CA PRO A 111 0.16 7.65 -20.50
C PRO A 111 -1.31 7.23 -20.38
N ARG A 112 -2.05 7.85 -19.46
CA ARG A 112 -3.49 7.61 -19.31
C ARG A 112 -4.25 8.54 -20.24
N ARG A 113 -4.97 7.99 -21.23
CA ARG A 113 -5.74 8.75 -22.23
C ARG A 113 -7.08 8.06 -22.48
N THR A 114 -8.13 8.81 -22.82
CA THR A 114 -9.40 8.25 -23.30
C THR A 114 -9.26 7.90 -24.77
N LEU A 115 -9.38 6.63 -25.12
CA LEU A 115 -9.27 6.09 -26.49
C LEU A 115 -10.67 5.76 -27.00
N LYS A 116 -11.00 6.19 -28.22
CA LYS A 116 -12.36 6.13 -28.80
C LYS A 116 -12.46 5.30 -30.07
N THR A 117 -11.33 5.02 -30.73
CA THR A 117 -11.28 4.19 -31.94
C THR A 117 -10.14 3.19 -31.84
N ASP A 118 -10.19 2.15 -32.69
CA ASP A 118 -9.14 1.13 -32.74
C ASP A 118 -7.80 1.75 -33.20
N GLU A 119 -7.82 2.72 -34.12
CA GLU A 119 -6.62 3.45 -34.54
C GLU A 119 -5.99 4.24 -33.38
N GLU A 120 -6.80 4.82 -32.49
CA GLU A 120 -6.30 5.50 -31.29
C GLU A 120 -5.62 4.51 -30.32
N ILE A 121 -6.10 3.26 -30.25
CA ILE A 121 -5.46 2.20 -29.46
C ILE A 121 -4.10 1.83 -30.04
N ASP A 122 -4.01 1.61 -31.35
CA ASP A 122 -2.75 1.23 -31.99
C ASP A 122 -1.68 2.31 -31.85
N ILE A 123 -2.04 3.58 -32.06
CA ILE A 123 -1.14 4.72 -31.86
C ILE A 123 -0.67 4.77 -30.40
N TRP A 124 -1.59 4.58 -29.45
CA TRP A 124 -1.25 4.58 -28.04
C TRP A 124 -0.29 3.44 -27.67
N VAL A 125 -0.52 2.23 -28.18
CA VAL A 125 0.36 1.08 -27.94
C VAL A 125 1.76 1.34 -28.49
N ASP A 126 1.87 1.91 -29.69
CA ASP A 126 3.16 2.23 -30.30
C ASP A 126 3.91 3.32 -29.51
N ASP A 127 3.22 4.35 -29.03
CA ASP A 127 3.80 5.38 -28.16
C ASP A 127 4.35 4.76 -26.87
N VAL A 128 3.56 3.92 -26.20
CA VAL A 128 3.96 3.25 -24.95
C VAL A 128 5.17 2.34 -25.20
N LYS A 129 5.13 1.56 -26.28
CA LYS A 129 6.23 0.68 -26.68
C LYS A 129 7.51 1.45 -26.95
N GLN A 130 7.45 2.60 -27.61
CA GLN A 130 8.62 3.45 -27.84
C GLN A 130 9.18 4.00 -26.52
N GLN A 131 8.32 4.46 -25.60
CA GLN A 131 8.73 4.93 -24.27
C GLN A 131 9.41 3.82 -23.47
N LEU A 132 8.82 2.62 -23.43
CA LEU A 132 9.39 1.48 -22.72
C LEU A 132 10.75 1.08 -23.31
N LYS A 133 10.89 1.05 -24.65
CA LYS A 133 12.17 0.74 -25.30
C LYS A 133 13.24 1.79 -25.01
N ALA A 134 12.89 3.07 -25.03
CA ALA A 134 13.81 4.16 -24.71
C ALA A 134 14.24 4.14 -23.24
N ALA A 135 13.33 3.80 -22.32
CA ALA A 135 13.66 3.62 -20.91
C ALA A 135 14.57 2.40 -20.71
N LEU A 136 14.33 1.30 -21.43
CA LEU A 136 15.10 0.08 -21.32
C LEU A 136 16.59 0.25 -21.65
N THR A 137 16.96 1.23 -22.49
CA THR A 137 18.37 1.52 -22.79
C THR A 137 19.11 2.16 -21.62
N GLN A 138 18.38 2.75 -20.66
CA GLN A 138 18.93 3.41 -19.46
C GLN A 138 18.92 2.49 -18.23
N GLY A 139 18.23 1.34 -18.30
CA GLY A 139 18.16 0.34 -17.24
C GLY A 139 16.88 -0.51 -17.32
N PRO A 140 16.71 -1.51 -16.44
CA PRO A 140 15.46 -2.27 -16.34
C PRO A 140 14.23 -1.37 -16.20
N VAL A 141 13.08 -1.76 -16.74
CA VAL A 141 11.87 -0.92 -16.73
C VAL A 141 10.81 -1.47 -15.79
N VAL A 142 10.30 -0.61 -14.91
CA VAL A 142 9.17 -0.92 -14.04
C VAL A 142 7.98 -0.02 -14.42
N VAL A 143 6.86 -0.64 -14.76
CA VAL A 143 5.62 0.07 -15.14
C VAL A 143 4.79 0.39 -13.88
N ARG A 144 4.35 1.65 -13.75
CA ARG A 144 3.50 2.14 -12.65
C ARG A 144 2.12 2.60 -13.12
#